data_AF-A0A914FTM0-F1
#
_entry.id   AF-A0A914FTM0-F1
#
_cell.length_a   1.000
_cell.length_b   1.000
_cell.length_c   1.000
_cell.angle_alpha   90.00
_cell.angle_beta   90.00
_cell.angle_gamma   90.00
#
_symmetry.space_group_name_H-M   'P 1'
#
loop_
_entity.id
_entity.type
_entity.pdbx_description
1 polymer ?
#
loop_
_entity_poly.entity_id
_entity_poly.type
_entity_poly.pdbx_seq_one_letter_code
_entity_poly.pdbx_strand_id
1 'polypeptide(L)'
;MCISNSEYEQELKAFVAEWNSIYSTERWKLGNRDRYFYAELKYLSNEEKLWIHAFIINNFSYDVPQLWFNVYEPGTIQKRLSLENAIRSEEFLGRCSEEEHPFLGVGFYYVDPCRVIAATKEIPTVSDKIGYKLLKWFFVAVQPTRLRSPLEMAKQFS
;
A
#
# COMPACT_ATOMS: atom_id res chain seq x y z
N MET A 1 10.45 6.84 -10.39
CA MET A 1 9.24 6.73 -11.23
C MET A 1 8.12 7.41 -10.46
N CYS A 2 7.45 8.41 -11.04
CA CYS A 2 6.26 9.04 -10.46
C CYS A 2 5.05 8.61 -11.27
N ILE A 3 3.95 8.27 -10.60
CA ILE A 3 2.66 8.00 -11.22
C ILE A 3 1.88 9.30 -11.09
N SER A 4 1.66 9.99 -12.21
CA SER A 4 0.99 11.28 -12.15
C SER A 4 -0.47 11.13 -11.72
N ASN A 5 -1.06 12.20 -11.19
CA ASN A 5 -2.48 12.26 -10.85
C ASN A 5 -3.39 11.78 -12.00
N SER A 6 -3.03 12.10 -13.25
CA SER A 6 -3.80 11.69 -14.43
C SER A 6 -3.68 10.19 -14.75
N GLU A 7 -2.58 9.55 -14.37
CA GLU A 7 -2.35 8.11 -14.59
C GLU A 7 -2.84 7.26 -13.40
N TYR A 8 -2.82 7.84 -12.20
CA TYR A 8 -3.02 7.14 -10.94
C TYR A 8 -4.31 6.32 -10.89
N GLU A 9 -5.45 6.89 -11.31
CA GLU A 9 -6.72 6.18 -11.27
C GLU A 9 -6.73 4.92 -12.16
N GLN A 10 -6.14 5.00 -13.35
CA GLN A 10 -6.09 3.88 -14.28
C GLN A 10 -5.09 2.81 -13.81
N GLU A 11 -3.93 3.24 -13.31
CA GLU A 11 -2.93 2.37 -12.69
C GLU A 11 -3.50 1.63 -11.47
N LEU A 12 -4.25 2.33 -10.60
CA LEU A 12 -4.87 1.75 -9.42
C LEU A 12 -5.96 0.73 -9.78
N LYS A 13 -6.80 1.03 -10.76
CA LYS A 13 -7.82 0.08 -11.27
C LYS A 13 -7.18 -1.20 -11.80
N ALA A 14 -6.14 -1.06 -12.62
CA ALA A 14 -5.44 -2.20 -13.20
C ALA A 14 -4.74 -3.05 -12.13
N PHE A 15 -4.04 -2.40 -11.19
CA PHE A 15 -3.43 -3.06 -10.04
C PHE A 15 -4.44 -3.85 -9.21
N VAL A 16 -5.58 -3.25 -8.83
CA VAL A 16 -6.61 -3.90 -8.02
C VAL A 16 -7.23 -5.08 -8.77
N ALA A 17 -7.48 -4.95 -10.07
CA ALA A 17 -8.02 -6.02 -10.89
C ALA A 17 -7.08 -7.24 -10.93
N GLU A 18 -5.79 -7.00 -11.17
CA GLU A 18 -4.77 -8.06 -11.22
C GLU A 18 -4.54 -8.68 -9.83
N TRP A 19 -4.42 -7.86 -8.78
CA TRP A 19 -4.24 -8.37 -7.42
C TRP A 19 -5.39 -9.29 -7.00
N ASN A 20 -6.63 -8.84 -7.23
CA ASN A 20 -7.82 -9.60 -6.85
C ASN A 20 -8.05 -10.84 -7.73
N SER A 21 -7.40 -10.95 -8.89
CA SER A 21 -7.44 -12.16 -9.72
C SER A 21 -6.57 -13.29 -9.11
N ILE A 22 -5.50 -12.91 -8.41
CA ILE A 22 -4.51 -13.82 -7.82
C ILE A 22 -4.84 -14.14 -6.36
N TYR A 23 -5.25 -13.15 -5.58
CA TYR A 23 -5.46 -13.28 -4.13
C TYR A 23 -6.94 -13.22 -3.75
N SER A 24 -7.48 -14.36 -3.34
CA SER A 24 -8.90 -14.50 -3.02
C SER A 24 -9.30 -13.90 -1.65
N THR A 25 -8.37 -13.82 -0.70
CA THR A 25 -8.61 -13.34 0.66
C THR A 25 -8.25 -11.88 0.86
N GLU A 26 -7.17 -11.41 0.22
CA GLU A 26 -6.64 -10.05 0.35
C GLU A 26 -7.25 -9.16 -0.74
N ARG A 27 -8.55 -8.88 -0.67
CA ARG A 27 -9.25 -8.16 -1.73
C ARG A 27 -9.23 -6.65 -1.53
N TRP A 28 -8.54 -5.94 -2.42
CA TRP A 28 -8.61 -4.49 -2.50
C TRP A 28 -9.95 -4.03 -3.07
N LYS A 29 -10.53 -2.99 -2.48
CA LYS A 29 -11.77 -2.35 -2.93
C LYS A 29 -11.46 -0.93 -3.38
N LEU A 30 -11.87 -0.59 -4.59
CA LEU A 30 -11.78 0.78 -5.09
C LEU A 30 -12.85 1.65 -4.41
N GLY A 31 -12.49 2.88 -4.11
CA GLY A 31 -13.40 3.86 -3.55
C GLY A 31 -13.06 5.27 -4.01
N ASN A 32 -14.00 6.18 -3.77
CA ASN A 32 -13.81 7.61 -3.96
C ASN A 32 -14.42 8.33 -2.76
N ARG A 33 -13.66 9.24 -2.17
CA ARG A 33 -14.13 10.09 -1.06
C ARG A 33 -13.44 11.45 -1.13
N ASP A 34 -14.24 12.50 -1.02
CA ASP A 34 -13.81 13.89 -1.18
C ASP A 34 -13.06 14.09 -2.51
N ARG A 35 -11.76 14.38 -2.47
CA ARG A 35 -10.90 14.50 -3.65
C ARG A 35 -10.07 13.26 -3.94
N TYR A 36 -10.20 12.20 -3.15
CA TYR A 36 -9.32 11.03 -3.21
C TYR A 36 -10.00 9.86 -3.92
N PHE A 37 -9.41 9.43 -5.03
CA PHE A 37 -9.59 8.07 -5.54
C PHE A 37 -8.62 7.15 -4.78
N TYR A 38 -9.09 6.00 -4.29
CA TYR A 38 -8.27 5.14 -3.43
C TYR A 38 -8.58 3.66 -3.62
N ALA A 39 -7.67 2.82 -3.13
CA ALA A 39 -7.94 1.42 -2.87
C ALA A 39 -7.83 1.13 -1.37
N GLU A 40 -8.79 0.42 -0.81
CA GLU A 40 -8.83 -0.01 0.59
C GLU A 40 -8.70 -1.53 0.68
N LEU A 41 -7.89 -1.99 1.62
CA LEU A 41 -7.76 -3.39 1.98
C LEU A 41 -8.04 -3.55 3.48
N LYS A 42 -8.94 -4.48 3.81
CA LYS A 42 -9.19 -4.93 5.18
C LYS A 42 -9.21 -6.45 5.20
N TYR A 43 -8.31 -7.07 5.91
CA TYR A 43 -8.28 -8.54 6.01
C TYR A 43 -7.67 -9.01 7.33
N LEU A 44 -8.00 -10.25 7.69
CA LEU A 44 -7.37 -10.99 8.77
C LEU A 44 -6.25 -11.85 8.16
N SER A 45 -5.01 -11.60 8.55
CA SER A 45 -3.87 -12.43 8.15
C SER A 45 -4.02 -13.83 8.72
N ASN A 46 -3.99 -14.87 7.88
CA ASN A 46 -4.13 -16.25 8.33
C ASN A 46 -2.91 -16.71 9.16
N GLU A 47 -1.72 -16.23 8.81
CA GLU A 47 -0.46 -16.65 9.43
C GLU A 47 -0.33 -16.08 10.85
N GLU A 48 -0.61 -14.78 11.00
CA GLU A 48 -0.37 -14.06 12.26
C GLU A 48 -1.64 -13.81 13.06
N LYS A 49 -2.82 -14.09 12.47
CA LYS A 49 -4.14 -13.74 13.02
C LYS A 49 -4.30 -12.26 13.35
N LEU A 50 -3.55 -11.40 12.65
CA LEU A 50 -3.62 -9.95 12.80
C LEU A 50 -4.60 -9.34 11.81
N TRP A 51 -5.37 -8.37 12.26
CA TRP A 51 -6.18 -7.54 11.36
C TRP A 51 -5.29 -6.48 10.73
N ILE A 52 -5.36 -6.36 9.41
CA ILE A 52 -4.64 -5.34 8.65
C ILE A 52 -5.67 -4.47 7.94
N HIS A 53 -5.50 -3.16 8.05
CA HIS A 53 -6.28 -2.16 7.34
C HIS A 53 -5.34 -1.22 6.62
N ALA A 54 -5.40 -1.19 5.29
CA ALA A 54 -4.52 -0.41 4.46
C ALA A 54 -5.26 0.39 3.40
N PHE A 55 -4.66 1.51 3.00
CA PHE A 55 -5.11 2.32 1.88
C PHE A 55 -3.93 2.62 0.95
N ILE A 56 -4.21 2.57 -0.34
CA ILE A 56 -3.39 3.23 -1.35
C ILE A 56 -4.17 4.48 -1.75
N ILE A 57 -3.59 5.65 -1.46
CA ILE A 57 -4.13 6.94 -1.85
C ILE A 57 -3.09 7.68 -2.68
N ASN A 58 -3.51 8.71 -3.42
CA ASN A 58 -2.57 9.60 -4.06
C ASN A 58 -2.24 10.80 -3.16
N ASN A 59 -0.96 11.12 -3.02
CA ASN A 59 -0.50 12.32 -2.34
C ASN A 59 -0.35 13.46 -3.37
N PHE A 60 -1.37 14.33 -3.42
CA PHE A 60 -1.43 15.43 -4.37
C PHE A 60 -0.28 16.44 -4.27
N SER A 61 0.35 16.59 -3.09
CA SER A 61 1.47 17.52 -2.91
C SER A 61 2.75 17.04 -3.58
N TYR A 62 2.92 15.72 -3.68
CA TYR A 62 4.12 15.09 -4.24
C TYR A 62 3.88 14.36 -5.56
N ASP A 63 2.62 14.30 -6.02
CA ASP A 63 2.19 13.59 -7.23
C ASP A 63 2.67 12.13 -7.25
N VAL A 64 2.49 11.45 -6.11
CA VAL A 64 2.88 10.05 -5.93
C VAL A 64 1.89 9.26 -5.07
N PRO A 65 1.75 7.95 -5.30
CA PRO A 65 0.99 7.08 -4.40
C PRO A 65 1.63 7.02 -3.01
N GLN A 66 0.78 6.88 -2.00
CA GLN A 66 1.16 6.72 -0.61
C GLN A 66 0.41 5.54 0.01
N LEU A 67 1.14 4.72 0.76
CA LEU A 67 0.59 3.57 1.47
C LEU A 67 0.34 3.97 2.91
N TRP A 68 -0.92 3.88 3.33
CA TRP A 68 -1.37 4.06 4.70
C TRP A 68 -1.77 2.71 5.26
N PHE A 69 -1.46 2.43 6.52
CA PHE A 69 -1.78 1.15 7.13
C PHE A 69 -1.92 1.24 8.65
N ASN A 70 -2.71 0.33 9.18
CA ASN A 70 -2.78 0.00 10.60
C ASN A 70 -2.80 -1.53 10.74
N VAL A 71 -2.22 -2.02 11.83
CA VAL A 71 -2.28 -3.42 12.25
C VAL A 71 -2.93 -3.47 13.62
N TYR A 72 -3.82 -4.42 13.84
CA TYR A 72 -4.56 -4.57 15.09
C TYR A 72 -4.35 -5.94 15.69
N GLU A 73 -4.57 -6.02 17.01
CA GLU A 73 -4.43 -7.25 17.77
C GLU A 73 -5.33 -8.39 17.25
N PRO A 74 -4.93 -9.65 17.48
CA PRO A 74 -5.78 -10.78 17.12
C PRO A 74 -7.15 -10.69 17.74
N GLY A 75 -8.19 -10.90 16.92
CA GLY A 75 -9.58 -10.96 17.38
C GLY A 75 -10.27 -9.61 17.57
N THR A 76 -9.59 -8.46 17.44
CA THR A 76 -10.25 -7.15 17.54
C THR A 76 -9.61 -6.09 16.63
N ILE A 77 -10.45 -5.23 16.05
CA ILE A 77 -10.01 -4.02 15.33
C ILE A 77 -9.98 -2.77 16.23
N GLN A 78 -10.28 -2.93 17.52
CA GLN A 78 -10.34 -1.79 18.47
C GLN A 78 -8.96 -1.41 19.01
N LYS A 79 -8.01 -2.35 19.03
CA LYS A 79 -6.68 -2.14 19.59
C LYS A 79 -5.62 -2.18 18.50
N ARG A 80 -5.22 -0.98 18.07
CA ARG A 80 -4.14 -0.76 17.10
C ARG A 80 -2.79 -1.06 17.76
N LEU A 81 -1.93 -1.79 17.06
CA LEU A 81 -0.55 -2.04 17.47
C LEU A 81 0.28 -0.74 17.37
N SER A 82 1.32 -0.63 18.20
CA SER A 82 2.34 0.42 18.03
C SER A 82 3.09 0.23 16.71
N LEU A 83 3.74 1.29 16.22
CA LEU A 83 4.44 1.24 14.93
C LEU A 83 5.51 0.13 14.91
N GLU A 84 6.26 -0.03 15.99
CA GLU A 84 7.30 -1.04 16.16
C GLU A 84 6.77 -2.46 15.96
N ASN A 85 5.53 -2.70 16.40
CA ASN A 85 4.87 -4.00 16.27
C ASN A 85 4.12 -4.16 14.93
N ALA A 86 3.75 -3.05 14.29
CA ALA A 86 3.03 -3.02 13.02
C ALA A 86 3.95 -3.21 11.79
N ILE A 87 5.25 -2.91 11.94
CA ILE A 87 6.26 -3.09 10.88
C ILE A 87 6.95 -4.46 10.98
N ARG A 88 7.67 -4.84 9.91
CA ARG A 88 8.39 -6.12 9.83
C ARG A 88 9.75 -6.14 10.55
N SER A 89 10.42 -4.99 10.61
CA SER A 89 11.80 -4.88 11.10
C SER A 89 12.08 -3.47 11.59
N GLU A 90 12.86 -3.33 12.66
CA GLU A 90 13.24 -2.03 13.24
C GLU A 90 14.01 -1.14 12.25
N GLU A 91 14.70 -1.73 11.26
CA GLU A 91 15.40 -0.99 10.20
C GLU A 91 14.45 -0.10 9.36
N PHE A 92 13.15 -0.40 9.41
CA PHE A 92 12.11 0.31 8.70
C PHE A 92 11.40 1.39 9.52
N LEU A 93 11.70 1.53 10.82
CA LEU A 93 11.08 2.54 11.69
C LEU A 93 11.19 3.94 11.08
N GLY A 94 12.38 4.34 10.64
CA GLY A 94 12.63 5.63 10.01
C GLY A 94 12.03 5.82 8.61
N ARG A 95 11.25 4.85 8.10
CA ARG A 95 10.53 4.94 6.82
C ARG A 95 9.03 5.08 7.00
N CYS A 96 8.53 5.01 8.22
CA CYS A 96 7.12 5.14 8.51
C CYS A 96 6.89 6.29 9.49
N SER A 97 5.73 6.91 9.43
CA SER A 97 5.33 7.97 10.36
C SER A 97 3.85 7.84 10.65
N GLU A 98 3.39 8.47 11.72
CA GLU A 98 1.99 8.47 12.11
C GLU A 98 1.38 9.85 11.85
N GLU A 99 0.25 9.88 11.16
CA GLU A 99 -0.54 11.09 10.92
C GLU A 99 -2.04 10.77 10.92
N GLU A 100 -2.88 11.81 10.97
CA GLU A 100 -4.31 11.66 10.72
C GLU A 100 -4.55 11.31 9.25
N HIS A 101 -5.32 10.25 9.01
CA HIS A 101 -5.61 9.81 7.65
C HIS A 101 -6.45 10.88 6.89
N PRO A 102 -6.08 11.25 5.64
CA PRO A 102 -6.54 12.49 4.99
C PRO A 102 -8.04 12.72 4.82
N PHE A 103 -8.85 11.65 4.91
CA PHE A 103 -10.31 11.72 4.78
C PHE A 103 -11.06 10.86 5.80
N LEU A 104 -10.36 10.20 6.73
CA LEU A 104 -11.01 9.38 7.77
C LEU A 104 -11.03 10.07 9.13
N GLY A 105 -10.16 11.07 9.37
CA GLY A 105 -10.10 11.78 10.64
C GLY A 105 -9.60 10.92 11.81
N VAL A 106 -8.83 9.87 11.53
CA VAL A 106 -8.28 8.94 12.53
C VAL A 106 -6.82 8.64 12.23
N GLY A 107 -6.03 8.34 13.27
CA GLY A 107 -4.60 8.08 13.17
C GLY A 107 -4.27 6.81 12.38
N PHE A 108 -3.39 6.95 11.39
CA PHE A 108 -2.83 5.86 10.61
C PHE A 108 -1.31 6.00 10.51
N TYR A 109 -0.62 4.87 10.36
CA TYR A 109 0.75 4.90 9.89
C TYR A 109 0.77 5.08 8.37
N TYR A 110 1.78 5.76 7.86
CA TYR A 110 2.04 5.83 6.43
C TYR A 110 3.52 5.60 6.15
N VAL A 111 3.80 5.09 4.94
CA VAL A 111 5.16 4.92 4.45
C VAL A 111 5.62 6.22 3.78
N ASP A 112 6.79 6.72 4.19
CA ASP A 112 7.35 7.98 3.72
C ASP A 112 7.55 7.93 2.18
N PRO A 113 6.89 8.83 1.41
CA PRO A 113 6.92 8.78 -0.04
C PRO A 113 8.32 9.08 -0.60
N CYS A 114 9.14 9.91 0.05
CA CYS A 114 10.48 10.25 -0.42
C CYS A 114 11.39 9.01 -0.42
N ARG A 115 11.27 8.16 0.61
CA ARG A 115 12.03 6.91 0.70
C ARG A 115 11.61 5.91 -0.38
N VAL A 116 10.30 5.81 -0.64
CA VAL A 116 9.78 4.92 -1.68
C VAL A 116 10.22 5.38 -3.07
N ILE A 117 10.10 6.68 -3.39
CA ILE A 117 10.52 7.24 -4.68
C ILE A 117 11.98 6.93 -4.98
N ALA A 118 12.87 7.11 -4.00
CA ALA A 118 14.30 6.85 -4.16
C ALA A 118 14.55 5.37 -4.51
N ALA A 119 13.99 4.43 -3.73
CA ALA A 119 14.18 3.01 -3.96
C ALA A 119 13.51 2.51 -5.26
N THR A 120 12.35 3.04 -5.64
CA THR A 120 11.68 2.63 -6.90
C THR A 120 12.46 3.06 -8.16
N LYS A 121 13.34 4.08 -8.07
CA LYS A 121 14.21 4.48 -9.20
C LYS A 121 15.27 3.42 -9.54
N GLU A 122 15.70 2.64 -8.56
CA GLU A 122 16.75 1.63 -8.72
C GLU A 122 16.22 0.33 -9.34
N ILE A 123 14.91 0.12 -9.30
CA ILE A 123 14.27 -1.05 -9.89
C ILE A 123 14.10 -0.78 -11.40
N PRO A 124 14.54 -1.67 -12.31
CA PRO A 124 14.28 -1.52 -13.74
C PRO A 124 12.78 -1.64 -14.05
N THR A 125 12.32 -0.96 -15.09
CA THR A 125 10.97 -1.19 -15.63
C THR A 125 11.02 -2.41 -16.54
N VAL A 126 10.28 -3.46 -16.22
CA VAL A 126 10.25 -4.70 -17.03
C VAL A 126 9.00 -4.79 -17.90
N SER A 127 7.99 -3.93 -17.69
CA SER A 127 6.78 -3.87 -18.52
C SER A 127 6.18 -2.45 -18.52
N ASP A 128 5.64 -2.05 -19.66
CA ASP A 128 4.85 -0.82 -19.83
C ASP A 128 3.33 -1.08 -19.73
N LYS A 129 2.91 -2.29 -19.33
CA LYS A 129 1.50 -2.62 -19.11
C LYS A 129 0.92 -1.73 -18.00
N ILE A 130 -0.30 -1.25 -18.21
CA ILE A 130 -1.03 -0.47 -17.20
C ILE A 130 -1.17 -1.24 -15.88
N GLY A 131 -0.95 -0.54 -14.77
CA GLY A 131 -0.90 -1.11 -13.42
C GLY A 131 0.50 -1.55 -12.99
N TYR A 132 1.44 -1.71 -13.92
CA TYR A 132 2.80 -2.15 -13.61
C TYR A 132 3.60 -1.08 -12.86
N LYS A 133 3.36 0.21 -13.13
CA LYS A 133 4.03 1.29 -12.39
C LYS A 133 3.60 1.25 -10.92
N LEU A 134 2.31 1.07 -10.65
CA LEU A 134 1.81 0.96 -9.29
C LEU A 134 2.25 -0.34 -8.60
N LEU A 135 2.29 -1.45 -9.34
CA LEU A 135 2.82 -2.72 -8.84
C LEU A 135 4.28 -2.59 -8.38
N LYS A 136 5.12 -1.95 -9.20
CA LYS A 136 6.54 -1.69 -8.89
C LYS A 136 6.70 -0.77 -7.68
N TRP A 137 5.90 0.29 -7.59
CA TRP A 137 5.86 1.15 -6.42
C TRP A 137 5.44 0.36 -5.16
N PHE A 138 4.39 -0.44 -5.27
CA PHE A 138 3.84 -1.21 -4.16
C PHE A 138 4.85 -2.23 -3.64
N PHE A 139 5.63 -2.87 -4.53
CA PHE A 139 6.72 -3.78 -4.15
C PHE A 139 7.72 -3.15 -3.17
N VAL A 140 8.00 -1.85 -3.31
CA VAL A 140 8.88 -1.09 -2.40
C VAL A 140 8.12 -0.61 -1.17
N ALA A 141 6.95 0.01 -1.39
CA ALA A 141 6.16 0.60 -0.32
C ALA A 141 5.71 -0.42 0.74
N VAL A 142 5.51 -1.67 0.33
CA VAL A 142 5.00 -2.73 1.20
C VAL A 142 6.07 -3.36 2.09
N GLN A 143 7.36 -3.23 1.74
CA GLN A 143 8.49 -3.81 2.50
C GLN A 143 8.46 -3.55 4.01
N PRO A 144 8.25 -2.30 4.49
CA PRO A 144 8.20 -2.04 5.92
C PRO A 144 6.98 -2.65 6.62
N THR A 145 5.92 -2.97 5.88
CA THR A 145 4.61 -3.34 6.44
C THR A 145 4.42 -4.85 6.52
N ARG A 146 3.42 -5.30 7.29
CA ARG A 146 2.99 -6.71 7.32
C ARG A 146 2.13 -7.15 6.12
N LEU A 147 1.85 -6.26 5.18
CA LEU A 147 1.10 -6.58 3.96
C LEU A 147 1.91 -7.53 3.05
N ARG A 148 1.21 -8.39 2.30
CA ARG A 148 1.83 -9.32 1.35
C ARG A 148 2.64 -8.57 0.29
N SER A 149 3.83 -9.10 -0.01
CA SER A 149 4.62 -8.62 -1.15
C SER A 149 4.02 -9.10 -2.48
N PRO A 150 3.96 -8.28 -3.54
CA PRO A 150 3.37 -8.66 -4.82
C PRO A 150 4.27 -9.59 -5.67
N LEU A 151 5.16 -10.39 -5.07
CA LEU A 151 6.13 -11.22 -5.80
C LEU A 151 5.48 -12.20 -6.78
N GLU A 152 4.31 -12.77 -6.46
CA GLU A 152 3.60 -13.66 -7.40
C GLU A 152 3.06 -12.90 -8.62
N MET A 153 2.70 -11.62 -8.46
CA MET A 153 2.35 -10.76 -9.59
C MET A 153 3.59 -10.47 -10.45
N ALA A 154 4.73 -10.19 -9.81
CA ALA A 154 5.98 -9.90 -10.53
C ALA A 154 6.42 -11.04 -11.46
N LYS A 155 6.17 -12.31 -11.08
CA LYS A 155 6.46 -13.49 -11.92
C LYS A 155 5.62 -13.60 -13.19
N GLN A 156 4.45 -12.95 -13.26
CA GLN A 156 3.61 -12.95 -14.47
C GLN A 156 4.09 -11.93 -15.52
N PHE A 157 5.06 -11.09 -15.17
CA PHE A 157 5.59 -10.02 -16.01
C PHE A 157 7.07 -10.21 -16.38
N SER A 158 7.67 -11.32 -15.96
CA SER A 158 9.02 -11.79 -16.35
C SER A 158 8.92 -12.87 -17.40
#